data_AF-A0A7C4QQR4-F1
#
_entry.id   AF-A0A7C4QQR4-F1
#
_cell.length_a   1.000
_cell.length_b   1.000
_cell.length_c   1.000
_cell.angle_alpha   90.00
_cell.angle_beta   90.00
_cell.angle_gamma   90.00
#
_symmetry.space_group_name_H-M   'P 1'
#
loop_
_entity.id
_entity.type
_entity.pdbx_description
1 polymer ?
#
loop_
_entity_poly.entity_id
_entity_poly.type
_entity_poly.pdbx_seq_one_letter_code
_entity_poly.pdbx_strand_id
1 'polypeptide(L)'
;MRGPSNTGRIDHRRLVRAPQPNQIPGRTRTKTGLPHSPRRQRWILLRGRVDQPCRGCCSSWPRVGSARQFPTPHAAVRIRSFRSSPRRDTLKSDFQDIPPNPRKGEGVRRPLPCPRSAPGGGGRTALGEESTPVSTAEETVCVNLGPRTYEILIAPQALHRTAEVVWRWYVQHAGKPPAEPLGVIITDCQVGPLHAATVTTSLERAGWRTDVVELPAGEPSKSLSVIMQVYDRLIALQADRQTVVLALGGGVIGDAAGFVAATYARGIPFVQLPTTLLADVDSSVGGKVGVNHPLAKNMIGAFYQPFGVLIDTAALATLPEREYRSGLAEVVKYGVILDADFFARLEAQVDPLNRRDAACLSAVIARSCRLKADIVEKDEFERTGLRAALNYGHTFAHAFEALCGYGELLHGEAVSIGMLCASRLAERRGLIGRDVTERQRQLLTALHLPTQLPAGTKLSANDVLARMRLDKKAVAGKLRFVLPTRLGHVETIAGIPDDDVRAVLAEIGVF
;
A
#
# COMPACT_ATOMS: atom_id res chain seq x y z
N MET A 1 -27.72 -2.40 76.84
CA MET A 1 -27.17 -3.48 76.00
C MET A 1 -27.80 -4.79 76.44
N ARG A 2 -28.72 -5.33 75.64
CA ARG A 2 -29.41 -6.61 75.80
C ARG A 2 -29.34 -7.31 74.43
N GLY A 3 -28.94 -8.58 74.39
CA GLY A 3 -28.96 -9.44 73.18
C GLY A 3 -30.38 -9.91 72.85
N PRO A 4 -30.60 -11.14 72.34
CA PRO A 4 -29.74 -12.11 71.63
C PRO A 4 -30.44 -12.60 70.31
N SER A 5 -29.89 -13.45 69.43
CA SER A 5 -29.91 -14.93 69.46
C SER A 5 -29.75 -15.41 68.00
N ASN A 6 -28.77 -16.28 67.67
CA ASN A 6 -28.87 -17.76 67.53
C ASN A 6 -30.03 -18.21 66.60
N THR A 7 -29.92 -19.14 65.64
CA THR A 7 -29.05 -20.32 65.41
C THR A 7 -29.52 -20.97 64.09
N GLY A 8 -28.65 -21.53 63.25
CA GLY A 8 -28.48 -23.00 63.08
C GLY A 8 -28.97 -23.47 61.68
N ARG A 9 -28.11 -24.03 60.80
CA ARG A 9 -27.76 -25.47 60.61
C ARG A 9 -28.94 -26.29 60.02
N ILE A 10 -28.85 -27.23 59.06
CA ILE A 10 -27.84 -28.11 58.42
C ILE A 10 -28.55 -28.76 57.18
N ASP A 11 -27.97 -28.77 55.98
CA ASP A 11 -27.37 -29.92 55.23
C ASP A 11 -28.33 -31.04 54.72
N HIS A 12 -28.38 -31.28 53.40
CA HIS A 12 -27.93 -32.54 52.75
C HIS A 12 -28.33 -32.72 51.27
N ARG A 13 -27.43 -33.44 50.58
CA ARG A 13 -27.28 -33.79 49.15
C ARG A 13 -28.45 -34.51 48.46
N ARG A 14 -28.60 -34.28 47.14
CA ARG A 14 -28.74 -35.30 46.04
C ARG A 14 -28.85 -34.55 44.68
N LEU A 15 -27.88 -34.69 43.77
CA LEU A 15 -27.81 -35.64 42.63
C LEU A 15 -28.88 -35.43 41.52
N VAL A 16 -28.39 -35.17 40.29
CA VAL A 16 -28.86 -35.65 38.96
C VAL A 16 -29.57 -34.66 37.99
N ARG A 17 -28.89 -34.50 36.83
CA ARG A 17 -29.31 -34.28 35.42
C ARG A 17 -29.74 -32.91 34.87
N ALA A 18 -29.24 -32.68 33.66
CA ALA A 18 -29.42 -31.57 32.72
C ALA A 18 -30.80 -31.51 32.05
N PRO A 19 -31.19 -30.36 31.46
CA PRO A 19 -32.31 -30.31 30.51
C PRO A 19 -31.91 -29.88 29.08
N GLN A 20 -32.46 -30.58 28.08
CA GLN A 20 -32.83 -30.02 26.77
C GLN A 20 -34.39 -29.96 26.67
N PRO A 21 -35.02 -29.66 25.51
CA PRO A 21 -35.67 -28.39 25.21
C PRO A 21 -37.21 -28.50 25.14
N ASN A 22 -37.92 -27.37 25.24
CA ASN A 22 -39.38 -27.32 25.14
C ASN A 22 -39.88 -27.34 23.68
N GLN A 23 -40.80 -28.26 23.41
CA GLN A 23 -41.73 -28.28 22.27
C GLN A 23 -43.10 -27.72 22.70
N ILE A 24 -43.84 -27.13 21.76
CA ILE A 24 -45.28 -26.78 21.86
C ILE A 24 -46.03 -27.40 20.64
N PRO A 25 -47.29 -27.86 20.76
CA PRO A 25 -47.93 -28.78 19.80
C PRO A 25 -48.95 -28.17 18.81
N GLY A 26 -49.08 -28.81 17.63
CA GLY A 26 -50.34 -29.40 17.11
C GLY A 26 -51.40 -28.61 16.29
N ARG A 27 -51.39 -28.83 14.95
CA ARG A 27 -52.51 -29.01 13.94
C ARG A 27 -53.60 -27.92 13.75
N THR A 28 -54.01 -27.54 12.53
CA THR A 28 -54.73 -28.35 11.51
C THR A 28 -54.62 -27.80 10.06
N ARG A 29 -54.85 -28.68 9.07
CA ARG A 29 -54.91 -28.43 7.61
C ARG A 29 -56.35 -28.18 7.14
N THR A 30 -56.55 -27.31 6.15
CA THR A 30 -57.48 -27.52 5.02
C THR A 30 -56.90 -26.92 3.73
N LYS A 31 -57.15 -27.61 2.61
CA LYS A 31 -56.76 -27.28 1.23
C LYS A 31 -57.99 -26.82 0.45
N THR A 32 -57.81 -25.83 -0.42
CA THR A 32 -58.41 -25.61 -1.77
C THR A 32 -57.69 -24.38 -2.34
N GLY A 33 -57.28 -24.19 -3.60
CA GLY A 33 -57.33 -24.94 -4.85
C GLY A 33 -57.32 -23.95 -6.04
N LEU A 34 -56.13 -23.63 -6.61
CA LEU A 34 -55.80 -23.18 -8.01
C LEU A 34 -56.57 -21.96 -8.64
N PRO A 35 -56.16 -21.35 -9.80
CA PRO A 35 -55.21 -21.80 -10.83
C PRO A 35 -54.21 -20.74 -11.41
N HIS A 36 -53.42 -21.25 -12.37
CA HIS A 36 -52.34 -20.72 -13.23
C HIS A 36 -52.48 -19.35 -13.95
N SER A 37 -51.37 -18.63 -14.15
CA SER A 37 -50.63 -18.49 -15.44
C SER A 37 -49.46 -17.47 -15.36
N PRO A 38 -48.46 -17.52 -16.27
CA PRO A 38 -47.19 -16.78 -16.14
C PRO A 38 -47.10 -15.56 -17.09
N ARG A 39 -46.49 -14.45 -16.64
CA ARG A 39 -46.01 -13.37 -17.53
C ARG A 39 -44.51 -13.15 -17.39
N ARG A 40 -43.81 -13.46 -18.48
CA ARG A 40 -42.48 -12.98 -18.83
C ARG A 40 -42.49 -11.44 -18.84
N GLN A 41 -41.52 -10.80 -18.21
CA GLN A 41 -41.18 -9.41 -18.52
C GLN A 41 -39.74 -9.33 -19.02
N ARG A 42 -39.62 -8.69 -20.18
CA ARG A 42 -38.41 -8.43 -20.96
C ARG A 42 -37.57 -7.37 -20.26
N TRP A 43 -36.26 -7.59 -20.23
CA TRP A 43 -35.28 -6.53 -19.96
C TRP A 43 -35.07 -5.71 -21.24
N ILE A 44 -35.39 -4.41 -21.17
CA ILE A 44 -35.10 -3.43 -22.21
C ILE A 44 -33.68 -2.92 -21.97
N LEU A 45 -32.79 -3.17 -22.94
CA LEU A 45 -31.50 -2.51 -23.05
C LEU A 45 -31.73 -1.04 -23.46
N LEU A 46 -31.49 -0.11 -22.54
CA LEU A 46 -31.32 1.30 -22.88
C LEU A 46 -29.92 1.52 -23.43
N ARG A 47 -29.84 1.79 -24.75
CA ARG A 47 -28.66 2.36 -25.40
C ARG A 47 -28.52 3.81 -24.95
N GLY A 48 -27.60 4.07 -24.02
CA GLY A 48 -27.10 5.41 -23.73
C GLY A 48 -26.13 5.84 -24.83
N ARG A 49 -26.38 7.02 -25.40
CA ARG A 49 -25.52 7.70 -26.38
C ARG A 49 -24.16 8.01 -25.74
N VAL A 50 -23.09 7.67 -26.44
CA VAL A 50 -21.74 8.14 -26.14
C VAL A 50 -21.58 9.47 -26.86
N ASP A 51 -21.46 10.55 -26.10
CA ASP A 51 -21.03 11.85 -26.60
C ASP A 51 -19.53 11.82 -26.94
N GLN A 52 -19.18 12.63 -27.94
CA GLN A 52 -17.93 12.66 -28.68
C GLN A 52 -16.70 12.98 -27.80
N PRO A 53 -15.51 12.41 -28.11
CA PRO A 53 -14.26 12.94 -27.59
C PRO A 53 -13.72 14.09 -28.46
N CYS A 54 -13.17 15.09 -27.77
CA CYS A 54 -12.43 16.22 -28.30
C CYS A 54 -11.35 15.79 -29.32
N ARG A 55 -11.35 16.45 -30.48
CA ARG A 55 -10.25 16.38 -31.45
C ARG A 55 -9.19 17.41 -31.05
N GLY A 56 -7.95 16.95 -30.85
CA GLY A 56 -6.79 17.82 -30.75
C GLY A 56 -5.53 17.06 -30.32
N CYS A 57 -4.65 16.81 -31.30
CA CYS A 57 -3.24 16.39 -31.16
C CYS A 57 -2.93 15.03 -30.49
N CYS A 58 -2.83 13.99 -31.32
CA CYS A 58 -1.70 13.06 -31.35
C CYS A 58 -1.92 12.07 -32.50
N SER A 59 -1.44 12.42 -33.69
CA SER A 59 -1.44 11.53 -34.86
C SER A 59 0.00 11.32 -35.33
N SER A 60 0.57 10.15 -35.07
CA SER A 60 1.51 9.46 -35.98
C SER A 60 1.95 8.11 -35.37
N TRP A 61 1.36 7.02 -35.87
CA TRP A 61 2.00 5.70 -35.89
C TRP A 61 1.81 5.14 -37.31
N PRO A 62 2.85 4.60 -37.97
CA PRO A 62 2.73 4.16 -39.35
C PRO A 62 1.97 2.83 -39.45
N ARG A 63 1.04 2.77 -40.42
CA ARG A 63 0.34 1.55 -40.84
C ARG A 63 1.33 0.62 -41.55
N VAL A 64 1.53 -0.58 -41.02
CA VAL A 64 2.13 -1.69 -41.78
C VAL A 64 1.01 -2.45 -42.49
N GLY A 65 1.13 -2.54 -43.80
CA GLY A 65 0.17 -3.20 -44.68
C GLY A 65 0.49 -4.65 -45.01
N SER A 66 -0.52 -5.27 -45.60
CA SER A 66 -0.57 -6.53 -46.35
C SER A 66 -0.77 -7.83 -45.56
N ALA A 67 -1.94 -8.41 -45.83
CA ALA A 67 -2.42 -9.68 -45.36
C ALA A 67 -1.70 -10.85 -46.03
N ARG A 68 -1.48 -11.93 -45.27
CA ARG A 68 -1.42 -13.30 -45.79
C ARG A 68 -2.43 -14.15 -45.04
N GLN A 69 -3.32 -14.75 -45.81
CA GLN A 69 -4.35 -15.71 -45.37
C GLN A 69 -3.70 -17.01 -44.86
N PHE A 70 -4.23 -17.57 -43.78
CA PHE A 70 -4.07 -18.99 -43.45
C PHE A 70 -5.45 -19.61 -43.21
N PRO A 71 -5.68 -20.88 -43.61
CA PRO A 71 -6.99 -21.50 -43.64
C PRO A 71 -7.41 -22.10 -42.30
N THR A 72 -8.72 -22.10 -42.04
CA THR A 72 -9.38 -22.84 -40.97
C THR A 72 -9.39 -24.35 -41.25
N PRO A 73 -9.47 -25.18 -40.20
CA PRO A 73 -10.23 -26.42 -40.32
C PRO A 73 -11.28 -26.58 -39.22
N HIS A 74 -12.50 -26.88 -39.66
CA HIS A 74 -13.54 -27.53 -38.89
C HIS A 74 -13.16 -28.99 -38.61
N ALA A 75 -13.26 -29.44 -37.36
CA ALA A 75 -13.60 -30.82 -37.04
C ALA A 75 -14.19 -30.93 -35.63
N ALA A 76 -15.45 -31.37 -35.55
CA ALA A 76 -16.16 -31.71 -34.33
C ALA A 76 -15.65 -33.04 -33.77
N VAL A 77 -15.41 -33.12 -32.45
CA VAL A 77 -15.12 -34.38 -31.76
C VAL A 77 -16.22 -34.69 -30.74
N ARG A 78 -16.83 -35.86 -30.91
CA ARG A 78 -17.88 -36.45 -30.08
C ARG A 78 -17.35 -36.83 -28.70
N ILE A 79 -18.15 -36.52 -27.67
CA ILE A 79 -17.98 -37.01 -26.30
C ILE A 79 -18.50 -38.45 -26.22
N ARG A 80 -17.70 -39.40 -25.73
CA ARG A 80 -18.15 -40.73 -25.29
C ARG A 80 -18.01 -40.85 -23.78
N SER A 81 -19.11 -41.22 -23.15
CA SER A 81 -19.25 -41.61 -21.75
C SER A 81 -18.62 -42.98 -21.49
N PHE A 82 -18.06 -43.18 -20.29
CA PHE A 82 -17.67 -44.50 -19.79
C PHE A 82 -18.45 -44.83 -18.51
N ARG A 83 -19.10 -46.01 -18.52
CA ARG A 83 -19.77 -46.65 -17.38
C ARG A 83 -18.94 -47.87 -16.91
N SER A 84 -18.65 -47.88 -15.60
CA SER A 84 -18.63 -48.99 -14.62
C SER A 84 -18.18 -50.45 -14.95
N SER A 85 -17.09 -50.87 -14.27
CA SER A 85 -16.88 -52.06 -13.37
C SER A 85 -16.84 -53.50 -13.94
N PRO A 86 -16.42 -54.56 -13.18
CA PRO A 86 -15.34 -54.78 -12.18
C PRO A 86 -14.49 -56.07 -12.44
N ARG A 87 -13.39 -56.30 -11.70
CA ARG A 87 -13.02 -57.63 -11.08
C ARG A 87 -11.77 -57.55 -10.19
N ARG A 88 -11.81 -58.36 -9.10
CA ARG A 88 -10.77 -58.62 -8.08
C ARG A 88 -9.81 -59.72 -8.53
N ASP A 89 -8.55 -59.73 -8.06
CA ASP A 89 -8.05 -60.70 -7.07
C ASP A 89 -6.53 -60.57 -6.78
N THR A 90 -6.24 -60.52 -5.47
CA THR A 90 -5.10 -60.99 -4.64
C THR A 90 -3.66 -61.18 -5.16
N LEU A 91 -2.67 -60.66 -4.39
CA LEU A 91 -1.50 -61.33 -3.73
C LEU A 91 -0.52 -60.23 -3.22
N LYS A 92 -0.43 -59.95 -1.91
CA LYS A 92 0.53 -60.42 -0.87
C LYS A 92 2.03 -60.16 -1.14
N SER A 93 2.64 -59.43 -0.19
CA SER A 93 4.06 -59.35 0.26
C SER A 93 5.10 -58.91 -0.79
N ASP A 94 6.12 -58.08 -0.53
CA ASP A 94 7.06 -58.05 0.58
C ASP A 94 7.65 -56.65 0.81
N PHE A 95 7.93 -56.36 2.09
CA PHE A 95 8.75 -55.25 2.57
C PHE A 95 10.19 -55.77 2.68
N GLN A 96 11.18 -55.11 2.08
CA GLN A 96 12.59 -55.28 2.46
C GLN A 96 13.46 -54.09 2.01
N ASP A 97 14.03 -53.43 3.02
CA ASP A 97 15.40 -52.91 3.17
C ASP A 97 16.01 -51.92 2.16
N ILE A 98 16.10 -50.65 2.61
CA ILE A 98 17.04 -49.64 2.13
C ILE A 98 18.18 -49.52 3.16
N PRO A 99 19.48 -49.68 2.79
CA PRO A 99 20.58 -49.54 3.73
C PRO A 99 20.94 -48.05 3.97
N PRO A 100 21.37 -47.65 5.19
CA PRO A 100 21.87 -46.31 5.44
C PRO A 100 23.39 -46.23 5.20
N ASN A 101 23.89 -45.08 4.74
CA ASN A 101 25.31 -44.75 4.85
C ASN A 101 25.48 -43.39 5.55
N PRO A 102 26.44 -43.26 6.49
CA PRO A 102 26.55 -42.13 7.41
C PRO A 102 27.61 -41.12 6.94
N ARG A 103 27.47 -39.86 7.39
CA ARG A 103 28.49 -39.16 8.21
C ARG A 103 28.10 -37.70 8.42
N LYS A 104 28.25 -37.31 9.68
CA LYS A 104 28.13 -35.96 10.25
C LYS A 104 29.25 -35.04 9.77
N GLY A 105 28.96 -33.74 9.73
CA GLY A 105 29.94 -32.66 9.63
C GLY A 105 29.26 -31.33 9.95
N GLU A 106 29.19 -31.00 11.23
CA GLU A 106 28.71 -29.72 11.76
C GLU A 106 29.58 -28.55 11.26
N GLY A 107 28.96 -27.42 10.95
CA GLY A 107 29.64 -26.21 10.51
C GLY A 107 28.71 -25.01 10.45
N VAL A 108 28.19 -24.58 11.60
CA VAL A 108 27.41 -23.35 11.76
C VAL A 108 28.33 -22.15 11.50
N ARG A 109 28.22 -21.51 10.33
CA ARG A 109 28.89 -20.22 10.05
C ARG A 109 28.04 -19.07 10.61
N ARG A 110 28.57 -18.36 11.59
CA ARG A 110 28.04 -17.08 12.08
C ARG A 110 28.27 -15.97 11.03
N PRO A 111 27.37 -14.99 10.87
CA PRO A 111 27.63 -13.81 10.03
C PRO A 111 28.65 -12.86 10.70
N LEU A 112 29.52 -12.27 9.89
CA LEU A 112 30.52 -11.27 10.29
C LEU A 112 29.86 -9.92 10.61
N PRO A 113 30.33 -9.17 11.63
CA PRO A 113 29.85 -7.82 11.91
C PRO A 113 30.53 -6.75 11.02
N CYS A 114 29.75 -5.73 10.67
CA CYS A 114 30.15 -4.52 9.93
C CYS A 114 31.26 -3.73 10.68
N PRO A 115 32.26 -3.14 10.00
CA PRO A 115 33.36 -2.44 10.66
C PRO A 115 32.93 -1.06 11.19
N ARG A 116 33.24 -0.80 12.47
CA ARG A 116 33.17 0.54 13.09
C ARG A 116 34.47 1.30 12.84
N SER A 117 34.34 2.55 12.41
CA SER A 117 35.43 3.51 12.25
C SER A 117 35.93 4.03 13.60
N ALA A 118 37.26 4.21 13.73
CA ALA A 118 37.93 4.86 14.85
C ALA A 118 38.69 6.11 14.35
N PRO A 119 38.89 7.15 15.18
CA PRO A 119 39.43 8.43 14.75
C PRO A 119 40.96 8.51 14.95
N GLY A 120 41.65 9.20 14.03
CA GLY A 120 43.06 9.56 14.17
C GLY A 120 43.36 10.81 13.33
N GLY A 121 43.86 11.86 13.98
CA GLY A 121 43.96 13.21 13.41
C GLY A 121 45.35 13.63 12.90
N GLY A 122 45.38 14.85 12.36
CA GLY A 122 46.49 15.81 12.50
C GLY A 122 47.57 15.83 11.42
N GLY A 123 47.48 16.79 10.48
CA GLY A 123 48.61 17.24 9.65
C GLY A 123 48.20 18.28 8.62
N ARG A 124 48.64 19.55 8.79
CA ARG A 124 48.41 20.68 7.87
C ARG A 124 49.48 20.71 6.77
N THR A 125 49.12 21.09 5.53
CA THR A 125 49.77 22.15 4.73
C THR A 125 49.06 22.42 3.39
N ALA A 126 48.87 23.72 3.11
CA ALA A 126 48.91 24.44 1.82
C ALA A 126 47.80 24.28 0.75
N LEU A 127 46.92 25.30 0.73
CA LEU A 127 46.45 26.12 -0.39
C LEU A 127 46.27 25.44 -1.77
N GLY A 128 45.04 25.05 -2.04
CA GLY A 128 44.43 24.99 -3.36
C GLY A 128 42.95 25.34 -3.20
N GLU A 129 42.36 26.07 -4.14
CA GLU A 129 40.93 26.42 -4.15
C GLU A 129 40.08 25.14 -4.20
N GLU A 130 39.74 24.62 -3.02
CA GLU A 130 38.81 23.50 -2.89
C GLU A 130 37.38 24.06 -2.97
N SER A 131 36.69 23.68 -4.05
CA SER A 131 35.24 23.69 -4.08
C SER A 131 34.71 23.06 -2.80
N THR A 132 33.94 23.84 -2.04
CA THR A 132 33.25 23.39 -0.83
C THR A 132 32.57 22.04 -1.11
N PRO A 133 32.84 20.99 -0.33
CA PRO A 133 32.16 19.73 -0.51
C PRO A 133 30.70 19.97 -0.13
N VAL A 134 29.82 19.95 -1.13
CA VAL A 134 28.37 19.88 -0.91
C VAL A 134 28.15 18.62 -0.07
N SER A 135 27.73 18.79 1.18
CA SER A 135 27.43 17.70 2.10
C SER A 135 26.47 16.69 1.45
N THR A 136 27.03 15.57 1.02
CA THR A 136 26.34 14.41 0.43
C THR A 136 25.66 13.60 1.53
N ALA A 137 24.47 14.02 1.98
CA ALA A 137 23.71 13.28 2.98
C ALA A 137 23.03 12.06 2.33
N GLU A 138 23.82 11.06 1.93
CA GLU A 138 23.34 9.72 1.59
C GLU A 138 22.89 9.02 2.89
N GLU A 139 21.65 8.57 2.92
CA GLU A 139 21.03 7.88 4.05
C GLU A 139 20.58 6.49 3.60
N THR A 140 20.71 5.50 4.50
CA THR A 140 20.18 4.15 4.25
C THR A 140 19.28 3.73 5.41
N VAL A 141 18.12 3.18 5.07
CA VAL A 141 17.16 2.61 6.03
C VAL A 141 16.97 1.14 5.71
N CYS A 142 17.11 0.27 6.70
CA CYS A 142 16.89 -1.18 6.55
C CYS A 142 15.47 -1.53 6.99
N VAL A 143 14.78 -2.38 6.23
CA VAL A 143 13.47 -2.94 6.58
C VAL A 143 13.63 -4.44 6.83
N ASN A 144 13.61 -4.84 8.10
CA ASN A 144 13.97 -6.19 8.54
C ASN A 144 12.78 -7.17 8.49
N LEU A 145 12.70 -7.94 7.41
CA LEU A 145 11.63 -8.93 7.20
C LEU A 145 12.19 -10.36 7.06
N GLY A 146 13.27 -10.64 7.78
CA GLY A 146 13.99 -11.91 7.74
C GLY A 146 14.63 -12.13 6.36
N PRO A 147 14.33 -13.23 5.66
CA PRO A 147 14.87 -13.49 4.31
C PRO A 147 14.48 -12.45 3.24
N ARG A 148 13.49 -11.60 3.52
CA ARG A 148 12.98 -10.56 2.61
C ARG A 148 13.39 -9.16 3.06
N THR A 149 14.47 -9.07 3.82
CA THR A 149 15.03 -7.79 4.29
C THR A 149 15.56 -7.02 3.10
N TYR A 150 15.21 -5.74 3.00
CA TYR A 150 15.63 -4.87 1.91
C TYR A 150 16.08 -3.50 2.43
N GLU A 151 16.83 -2.79 1.61
CA GLU A 151 17.34 -1.46 1.91
C GLU A 151 16.53 -0.38 1.16
N ILE A 152 16.39 0.76 1.81
CA ILE A 152 15.93 2.02 1.22
C ILE A 152 17.15 2.93 1.16
N LEU A 153 17.63 3.22 -0.04
CA LEU A 153 18.74 4.16 -0.27
C LEU A 153 18.15 5.53 -0.61
N ILE A 154 18.57 6.56 0.11
CA ILE A 154 18.10 7.94 -0.05
C ILE A 154 19.32 8.80 -0.37
N ALA A 155 19.37 9.34 -1.57
CA ALA A 155 20.48 10.20 -1.98
C ALA A 155 20.04 11.17 -3.09
N PRO A 156 20.65 12.36 -3.20
CA PRO A 156 20.45 13.19 -4.38
C PRO A 156 21.08 12.50 -5.61
N GLN A 157 20.43 12.61 -6.77
CA GLN A 157 20.90 12.08 -8.05
C GLN A 157 21.07 10.54 -8.06
N ALA A 158 20.38 9.84 -7.16
CA ALA A 158 20.47 8.40 -7.01
C ALA A 158 20.08 7.62 -8.28
N LEU A 159 19.20 8.16 -9.14
CA LEU A 159 18.78 7.48 -10.38
C LEU A 159 19.94 7.23 -11.34
N HIS A 160 20.99 8.05 -11.33
CA HIS A 160 22.20 7.83 -12.14
C HIS A 160 22.94 6.53 -11.76
N ARG A 161 22.79 6.09 -10.51
CA ARG A 161 23.42 4.90 -9.93
C ARG A 161 22.49 3.68 -9.92
N THR A 162 21.37 3.72 -10.63
CA THR A 162 20.36 2.65 -10.59
C THR A 162 20.97 1.27 -10.83
N ALA A 163 21.77 1.09 -11.88
CA ALA A 163 22.32 -0.23 -12.20
C ALA A 163 23.26 -0.77 -11.10
N GLU A 164 24.14 0.09 -10.57
CA GLU A 164 25.06 -0.23 -9.47
C GLU A 164 24.28 -0.75 -8.25
N VAL A 165 23.26 0.00 -7.83
CA VAL A 165 22.48 -0.28 -6.62
C VAL A 165 21.59 -1.52 -6.81
N VAL A 166 20.90 -1.61 -7.95
CA VAL A 166 20.04 -2.76 -8.28
C VAL A 166 20.86 -4.04 -8.33
N TRP A 167 22.08 -3.99 -8.88
CA TRP A 167 22.98 -5.15 -8.91
C TRP A 167 23.37 -5.62 -7.51
N ARG A 168 23.72 -4.67 -6.62
CA ARG A 168 24.03 -4.97 -5.23
C ARG A 168 22.88 -5.70 -4.56
N TRP A 169 21.66 -5.18 -4.69
CA TRP A 169 20.46 -5.80 -4.11
C TRP A 169 20.14 -7.15 -4.75
N TYR A 170 20.32 -7.29 -6.06
CA TYR A 170 20.12 -8.55 -6.75
C TYR A 170 21.05 -9.64 -6.22
N VAL A 171 22.34 -9.35 -6.07
CA VAL A 171 23.32 -10.30 -5.51
C VAL A 171 22.94 -10.68 -4.07
N GLN A 172 22.51 -9.71 -3.26
CA GLN A 172 22.08 -9.97 -1.88
C GLN A 172 20.87 -10.93 -1.81
N HIS A 173 19.90 -10.80 -2.72
CA HIS A 173 18.65 -11.57 -2.68
C HIS A 173 18.69 -12.88 -3.49
N ALA A 174 19.40 -12.91 -4.61
CA ALA A 174 19.40 -13.99 -5.59
C ALA A 174 20.79 -14.65 -5.79
N GLY A 175 21.83 -14.15 -5.12
CA GLY A 175 23.16 -14.77 -5.07
C GLY A 175 24.03 -14.48 -6.29
N LYS A 176 23.65 -14.98 -7.47
CA LYS A 176 24.40 -14.75 -8.71
C LYS A 176 23.54 -13.99 -9.72
N PRO A 177 24.08 -12.91 -10.31
CA PRO A 177 23.37 -12.19 -11.34
C PRO A 177 23.25 -12.97 -12.66
N PRO A 178 22.21 -12.68 -13.47
CA PRO A 178 22.05 -13.29 -14.78
C PRO A 178 23.19 -12.87 -15.72
N ALA A 179 23.52 -13.76 -16.67
CA ALA A 179 24.52 -13.45 -17.71
C ALA A 179 24.03 -12.34 -18.66
N GLU A 180 22.72 -12.30 -18.93
CA GLU A 180 22.06 -11.28 -19.75
C GLU A 180 20.95 -10.61 -18.90
N PRO A 181 21.28 -9.61 -18.07
CA PRO A 181 20.28 -8.96 -17.24
C PRO A 181 19.27 -8.17 -18.09
N LEU A 182 17.98 -8.39 -17.82
CA LEU A 182 16.87 -7.62 -18.39
C LEU A 182 16.22 -6.76 -17.30
N GLY A 183 16.21 -5.45 -17.50
CA GLY A 183 15.49 -4.47 -16.69
C GLY A 183 14.28 -3.94 -17.46
N VAL A 184 13.09 -3.96 -16.86
CA VAL A 184 11.90 -3.37 -17.48
C VAL A 184 11.42 -2.23 -16.60
N ILE A 185 11.56 -1.01 -17.12
CA ILE A 185 11.13 0.21 -16.45
C ILE A 185 9.63 0.39 -16.71
N ILE A 186 8.83 0.43 -15.66
CA ILE A 186 7.42 0.78 -15.74
C ILE A 186 7.26 2.18 -15.19
N THR A 187 6.70 3.09 -15.98
CA THR A 187 6.52 4.52 -15.65
C THR A 187 5.19 5.03 -16.20
N ASP A 188 4.79 6.25 -15.86
CA ASP A 188 3.72 6.96 -16.55
C ASP A 188 4.22 8.02 -17.54
N CYS A 189 3.30 8.54 -18.36
CA CYS A 189 3.57 9.54 -19.40
C CYS A 189 3.96 10.95 -18.90
N GLN A 190 3.88 11.23 -17.60
CA GLN A 190 4.39 12.48 -17.02
C GLN A 190 5.81 12.29 -16.48
N VAL A 191 6.09 11.16 -15.83
CA VAL A 191 7.39 10.85 -15.22
C VAL A 191 8.39 10.33 -16.25
N GLY A 192 7.95 9.55 -17.23
CA GLY A 192 8.78 8.90 -18.24
C GLY A 192 9.70 9.89 -18.96
N PRO A 193 9.17 10.97 -19.56
CA PRO A 193 9.97 11.99 -20.24
C PRO A 193 11.01 12.71 -19.36
N LEU A 194 10.82 12.71 -18.04
CA LEU A 194 11.71 13.40 -17.09
C LEU A 194 12.88 12.52 -16.64
N HIS A 195 12.60 11.25 -16.33
CA HIS A 195 13.52 10.43 -15.54
C HIS A 195 13.90 9.09 -16.19
N ALA A 196 13.12 8.57 -17.14
CA ALA A 196 13.35 7.24 -17.71
C ALA A 196 14.70 7.15 -18.46
N ALA A 197 15.08 8.21 -19.18
CA ALA A 197 16.35 8.25 -19.92
C ALA A 197 17.57 8.10 -18.99
N THR A 198 17.52 8.68 -17.78
CA THR A 198 18.58 8.57 -16.77
C THR A 198 18.73 7.12 -16.31
N VAL A 199 17.61 6.46 -16.01
CA VAL A 199 17.59 5.06 -15.56
C VAL A 199 18.04 4.12 -16.68
N THR A 200 17.51 4.29 -17.91
CA THR A 200 17.91 3.55 -19.11
C THR A 200 19.41 3.67 -19.35
N THR A 201 19.96 4.88 -19.31
CA THR A 201 21.41 5.12 -19.51
C THR A 201 22.24 4.42 -18.43
N SER A 202 21.78 4.43 -17.17
CA SER A 202 22.46 3.72 -16.07
C SER A 202 22.52 2.22 -16.34
N LEU A 203 21.39 1.61 -16.73
CA LEU A 203 21.26 0.19 -17.03
C LEU A 203 22.09 -0.23 -18.26
N GLU A 204 21.98 0.48 -19.38
CA GLU A 204 22.69 0.17 -20.62
C GLU A 204 24.22 0.25 -20.45
N ARG A 205 24.72 1.24 -19.70
CA ARG A 205 26.15 1.36 -19.39
C ARG A 205 26.68 0.18 -18.56
N ALA A 206 25.81 -0.45 -17.77
CA ALA A 206 26.13 -1.66 -17.02
C ALA A 206 25.89 -2.95 -17.83
N GLY A 207 25.57 -2.85 -19.13
CA GLY A 207 25.36 -4.00 -20.03
C GLY A 207 23.99 -4.66 -19.92
N TRP A 208 23.00 -3.99 -19.33
CA TRP A 208 21.64 -4.52 -19.26
C TRP A 208 20.91 -4.35 -20.58
N ARG A 209 20.13 -5.37 -20.95
CA ARG A 209 19.00 -5.16 -21.85
C ARG A 209 17.93 -4.40 -21.08
N THR A 210 17.34 -3.38 -21.68
CA THR A 210 16.31 -2.59 -21.02
C THR A 210 15.16 -2.24 -21.96
N ASP A 211 13.98 -2.04 -21.39
CA ASP A 211 12.79 -1.57 -22.08
C ASP A 211 11.97 -0.64 -21.17
N VAL A 212 11.26 0.31 -21.76
CA VAL A 212 10.40 1.24 -21.04
C VAL A 212 8.94 0.99 -21.41
N VAL A 213 8.12 0.68 -20.42
CA VAL A 213 6.67 0.54 -20.54
C VAL A 213 6.01 1.76 -19.92
N GLU A 214 5.49 2.63 -20.78
CA GLU A 214 4.81 3.85 -20.36
C GLU A 214 3.29 3.63 -20.23
N LEU A 215 2.73 4.00 -19.08
CA LEU A 215 1.32 3.92 -18.76
C LEU A 215 0.67 5.32 -18.80
N PRO A 216 -0.66 5.42 -18.94
CA PRO A 216 -1.36 6.67 -18.69
C PRO A 216 -1.12 7.16 -17.26
N ALA A 217 -0.97 8.47 -17.08
CA ALA A 217 -0.84 9.06 -15.75
C ALA A 217 -2.17 9.06 -14.97
N GLY A 218 -2.07 9.06 -13.63
CA GLY A 218 -3.19 9.20 -12.70
C GLY A 218 -3.80 7.87 -12.22
N GLU A 219 -4.61 7.96 -11.15
CA GLU A 219 -5.23 6.80 -10.48
C GLU A 219 -6.03 5.84 -11.40
N PRO A 220 -6.70 6.28 -12.50
CA PRO A 220 -7.42 5.37 -13.40
C PRO A 220 -6.52 4.35 -14.11
N SER A 221 -5.22 4.64 -14.27
CA SER A 221 -4.28 3.69 -14.88
C SER A 221 -4.00 2.49 -13.98
N LYS A 222 -4.33 2.60 -12.69
CA LYS A 222 -4.22 1.53 -11.69
C LYS A 222 -5.32 0.48 -11.83
N SER A 223 -5.43 -0.15 -13.00
CA SER A 223 -6.49 -1.10 -13.35
C SER A 223 -5.95 -2.37 -13.99
N LEU A 224 -6.70 -3.46 -13.87
CA LEU A 224 -6.33 -4.75 -14.50
C LEU A 224 -6.20 -4.65 -16.02
N SER A 225 -6.98 -3.79 -16.68
CA SER A 225 -6.93 -3.58 -18.13
C SER A 225 -5.62 -2.95 -18.59
N VAL A 226 -5.05 -2.03 -17.80
CA VAL A 226 -3.76 -1.41 -18.10
C VAL A 226 -2.63 -2.38 -17.78
N ILE A 227 -2.72 -3.10 -16.65
CA ILE A 227 -1.74 -4.12 -16.28
C ILE A 227 -1.60 -5.24 -17.31
N MET A 228 -2.69 -5.60 -18.01
CA MET A 228 -2.62 -6.60 -19.09
C MET A 228 -1.62 -6.20 -20.19
N GLN A 229 -1.55 -4.91 -20.52
CA GLN A 229 -0.61 -4.41 -21.55
C GLN A 229 0.85 -4.56 -21.10
N VAL A 230 1.10 -4.43 -19.80
CA VAL A 230 2.43 -4.68 -19.23
C VAL A 230 2.79 -6.16 -19.35
N TYR A 231 1.86 -7.08 -19.07
CA TYR A 231 2.10 -8.51 -19.26
C TYR A 231 2.37 -8.86 -20.73
N ASP A 232 1.61 -8.29 -21.67
CA ASP A 232 1.82 -8.49 -23.10
C ASP A 232 3.24 -8.07 -23.50
N ARG A 233 3.72 -6.94 -22.97
CA ARG A 233 5.08 -6.45 -23.23
C ARG A 233 6.14 -7.35 -22.62
N LEU A 234 5.97 -7.79 -21.37
CA LEU A 234 6.90 -8.73 -20.73
C LEU A 234 7.01 -10.05 -21.49
N ILE A 235 5.89 -10.60 -21.97
CA ILE A 235 5.87 -11.82 -22.80
C ILE A 235 6.59 -11.59 -24.13
N ALA A 236 6.33 -10.45 -24.79
CA ALA A 236 6.98 -10.11 -26.06
C ALA A 236 8.50 -9.94 -25.93
N LEU A 237 8.98 -9.44 -24.78
CA LEU A 237 10.41 -9.34 -24.46
C LEU A 237 11.06 -10.67 -24.06
N GLN A 238 10.25 -11.74 -23.95
CA GLN A 238 10.66 -13.03 -23.41
C GLN A 238 11.22 -12.90 -21.98
N ALA A 239 10.62 -12.03 -21.17
CA ALA A 239 10.99 -11.85 -19.78
C ALA A 239 10.90 -13.17 -19.00
N ASP A 240 11.92 -13.46 -18.22
CA ASP A 240 12.04 -14.68 -17.43
C ASP A 240 11.93 -14.38 -15.92
N ARG A 241 12.25 -15.38 -15.08
CA ARG A 241 12.20 -15.23 -13.62
C ARG A 241 13.31 -14.34 -13.04
N GLN A 242 14.34 -14.03 -13.83
CA GLN A 242 15.48 -13.21 -13.43
C GLN A 242 15.31 -11.74 -13.84
N THR A 243 14.35 -11.44 -14.71
CA THR A 243 13.98 -10.09 -15.14
C THR A 243 13.62 -9.21 -13.95
N VAL A 244 14.15 -7.99 -13.91
CA VAL A 244 13.90 -7.02 -12.84
C VAL A 244 12.92 -5.96 -13.32
N VAL A 245 11.81 -5.79 -12.60
CA VAL A 245 10.88 -4.68 -12.81
C VAL A 245 11.36 -3.47 -12.01
N LEU A 246 11.51 -2.32 -12.68
CA LEU A 246 11.84 -1.04 -12.04
C LEU A 246 10.60 -0.14 -12.08
N ALA A 247 10.01 0.13 -10.91
CA ALA A 247 8.82 0.98 -10.78
C ALA A 247 9.24 2.45 -10.64
N LEU A 248 9.26 3.20 -11.74
CA LEU A 248 9.67 4.60 -11.79
C LEU A 248 8.45 5.52 -11.78
N GLY A 249 8.17 6.16 -10.65
CA GLY A 249 7.03 7.07 -10.54
C GLY A 249 6.48 7.24 -9.14
N GLY A 250 5.26 7.76 -9.03
CA GLY A 250 4.55 7.86 -7.75
C GLY A 250 3.95 6.52 -7.28
N GLY A 251 3.16 6.58 -6.22
CA GLY A 251 2.54 5.38 -5.60
C GLY A 251 1.61 4.59 -6.53
N VAL A 252 1.01 5.22 -7.54
CA VAL A 252 0.21 4.53 -8.57
C VAL A 252 1.07 3.55 -9.36
N ILE A 253 2.21 4.01 -9.86
CA ILE A 253 3.17 3.17 -10.59
C ILE A 253 3.80 2.14 -9.65
N GLY A 254 4.19 2.53 -8.43
CA GLY A 254 4.74 1.61 -7.43
C GLY A 254 3.82 0.41 -7.17
N ASP A 255 2.53 0.66 -6.92
CA ASP A 255 1.55 -0.39 -6.66
C ASP A 255 1.25 -1.25 -7.90
N ALA A 256 1.12 -0.63 -9.08
CA ALA A 256 0.80 -1.35 -10.32
C ALA A 256 1.97 -2.22 -10.78
N ALA A 257 3.18 -1.66 -10.83
CA ALA A 257 4.41 -2.38 -11.20
C ALA A 257 4.78 -3.45 -10.18
N GLY A 258 4.60 -3.17 -8.88
CA GLY A 258 4.78 -4.16 -7.84
C GLY A 258 3.78 -5.32 -7.96
N PHE A 259 2.53 -5.05 -8.33
CA PHE A 259 1.54 -6.10 -8.58
C PHE A 259 1.89 -6.92 -9.81
N VAL A 260 2.33 -6.29 -10.90
CA VAL A 260 2.86 -6.98 -12.10
C VAL A 260 3.99 -7.92 -11.69
N ALA A 261 4.95 -7.45 -10.90
CA ALA A 261 6.09 -8.26 -10.49
C ALA A 261 5.67 -9.42 -9.57
N ALA A 262 4.67 -9.23 -8.71
CA ALA A 262 4.16 -10.26 -7.82
C ALA A 262 3.46 -11.42 -8.57
N THR A 263 2.81 -11.12 -9.69
CA THR A 263 1.94 -12.06 -10.41
C THR A 263 2.61 -12.64 -11.66
N TYR A 264 3.45 -11.89 -12.35
CA TYR A 264 4.16 -12.35 -13.53
C TYR A 264 5.12 -13.47 -13.16
N ALA A 265 5.07 -14.59 -13.91
CA ALA A 265 5.80 -15.82 -13.58
C ALA A 265 5.62 -16.32 -12.13
N ARG A 266 4.56 -15.88 -11.43
CA ARG A 266 4.30 -16.09 -9.99
C ARG A 266 5.35 -15.43 -9.06
N GLY A 267 5.95 -14.33 -9.49
CA GLY A 267 6.94 -13.58 -8.74
C GLY A 267 8.24 -13.43 -9.52
N ILE A 268 8.58 -12.19 -9.83
CA ILE A 268 9.89 -11.78 -10.36
C ILE A 268 10.47 -10.62 -9.51
N PRO A 269 11.80 -10.41 -9.52
CA PRO A 269 12.43 -9.29 -8.82
C PRO A 269 11.82 -7.93 -9.18
N PHE A 270 11.67 -7.05 -8.19
CA PHE A 270 11.29 -5.66 -8.45
C PHE A 270 11.98 -4.68 -7.51
N VAL A 271 12.15 -3.45 -7.99
CA VAL A 271 12.75 -2.32 -7.27
C VAL A 271 11.85 -1.11 -7.42
N GLN A 272 11.67 -0.36 -6.33
CA GLN A 272 10.94 0.91 -6.38
C GLN A 272 11.89 2.08 -6.60
N LEU A 273 11.55 2.94 -7.55
CA LEU A 273 12.20 4.22 -7.83
C LEU A 273 11.17 5.34 -7.65
N PRO A 274 10.74 5.63 -6.40
CA PRO A 274 9.69 6.61 -6.16
C PRO A 274 10.14 8.02 -6.57
N THR A 275 9.20 8.80 -7.14
CA THR A 275 9.47 10.16 -7.63
C THR A 275 8.52 11.22 -7.04
N THR A 276 7.72 10.84 -6.05
CA THR A 276 6.84 11.77 -5.32
C THR A 276 7.13 11.66 -3.83
N LEU A 277 7.00 12.78 -3.11
CA LEU A 277 7.28 12.77 -1.67
C LEU A 277 6.37 11.76 -0.93
N LEU A 278 5.11 11.65 -1.35
CA LEU A 278 4.18 10.65 -0.80
C LEU A 278 4.70 9.22 -0.99
N ALA A 279 5.25 8.91 -2.16
CA ALA A 279 5.81 7.60 -2.43
C ALA A 279 7.11 7.36 -1.65
N ASP A 280 7.96 8.37 -1.52
CA ASP A 280 9.20 8.31 -0.75
C ASP A 280 8.95 7.94 0.72
N VAL A 281 7.94 8.57 1.34
CA VAL A 281 7.71 8.46 2.79
C VAL A 281 6.65 7.42 3.18
N ASP A 282 5.77 7.04 2.27
CA ASP A 282 4.67 6.11 2.55
C ASP A 282 4.68 4.95 1.54
N SER A 283 4.14 5.11 0.33
CA SER A 283 3.74 3.95 -0.49
C SER A 283 4.86 2.99 -0.89
N SER A 284 6.12 3.45 -0.94
CA SER A 284 7.25 2.58 -1.27
C SER A 284 7.66 1.60 -0.18
N VAL A 285 7.15 1.78 1.05
CA VAL A 285 7.50 0.95 2.21
C VAL A 285 6.35 0.01 2.59
N GLY A 286 6.67 -1.27 2.82
CA GLY A 286 5.74 -2.23 3.43
C GLY A 286 4.91 -3.08 2.47
N GLY A 287 5.33 -3.17 1.21
CA GLY A 287 5.03 -4.27 0.29
C GLY A 287 3.56 -4.44 -0.11
N LYS A 288 2.69 -3.47 0.15
CA LYS A 288 1.32 -3.53 -0.38
C LYS A 288 1.36 -3.08 -1.83
N VAL A 289 0.99 -3.95 -2.74
CA VAL A 289 0.94 -3.67 -4.17
C VAL A 289 -0.41 -4.10 -4.71
N GLY A 290 -0.92 -3.44 -5.75
CA GLY A 290 -2.23 -3.80 -6.27
C GLY A 290 -2.84 -2.81 -7.26
N VAL A 291 -4.09 -3.10 -7.59
CA VAL A 291 -4.92 -2.32 -8.51
C VAL A 291 -6.33 -2.10 -7.99
N ASN A 292 -6.97 -1.13 -8.61
CA ASN A 292 -8.35 -0.79 -8.38
C ASN A 292 -9.28 -1.66 -9.22
N HIS A 293 -10.42 -1.98 -8.63
CA HIS A 293 -11.62 -2.39 -9.33
C HIS A 293 -12.53 -1.16 -9.50
N PRO A 294 -13.37 -1.04 -10.55
CA PRO A 294 -14.29 0.09 -10.70
C PRO A 294 -15.20 0.35 -9.49
N LEU A 295 -15.45 -0.67 -8.67
CA LEU A 295 -16.26 -0.60 -7.45
C LEU A 295 -15.45 -0.47 -6.15
N ALA A 296 -14.13 -0.65 -6.19
CA ALA A 296 -13.32 -0.69 -4.97
C ALA A 296 -11.83 -0.37 -5.23
N LYS A 297 -11.31 0.62 -4.51
CA LYS A 297 -9.87 0.98 -4.50
C LYS A 297 -9.05 -0.08 -3.76
N ASN A 298 -7.88 -0.44 -4.29
CA ASN A 298 -6.91 -1.35 -3.66
C ASN A 298 -7.51 -2.67 -3.14
N MET A 299 -8.47 -3.25 -3.87
CA MET A 299 -9.10 -4.51 -3.47
C MET A 299 -8.37 -5.74 -4.02
N ILE A 300 -7.68 -5.58 -5.14
CA ILE A 300 -7.00 -6.66 -5.85
C ILE A 300 -5.51 -6.37 -5.73
N GLY A 301 -4.76 -7.23 -5.06
CA GLY A 301 -3.37 -6.94 -4.75
C GLY A 301 -2.63 -8.11 -4.12
N ALA A 302 -1.39 -7.85 -3.73
CA ALA A 302 -0.52 -8.80 -3.04
C ALA A 302 0.30 -8.08 -1.95
N PHE A 303 0.78 -8.84 -0.98
CA PHE A 303 1.89 -8.41 -0.14
C PHE A 303 3.20 -8.92 -0.79
N TYR A 304 3.94 -8.04 -1.44
CA TYR A 304 5.15 -8.34 -2.21
C TYR A 304 6.22 -7.29 -1.94
N GLN A 305 7.37 -7.73 -1.39
CA GLN A 305 8.46 -6.84 -0.97
C GLN A 305 9.45 -6.59 -2.11
N PRO A 306 9.94 -5.35 -2.29
CA PRO A 306 10.96 -5.07 -3.28
C PRO A 306 12.32 -5.65 -2.87
N PHE A 307 13.23 -5.78 -3.83
CA PHE A 307 14.66 -6.00 -3.55
C PHE A 307 15.29 -4.77 -2.89
N GLY A 308 14.73 -3.59 -3.13
CA GLY A 308 15.12 -2.34 -2.51
C GLY A 308 14.29 -1.16 -3.02
N VAL A 309 14.47 -0.02 -2.37
CA VAL A 309 13.84 1.26 -2.74
C VAL A 309 14.94 2.29 -2.94
N LEU A 310 14.99 2.91 -4.11
CA LEU A 310 15.98 3.92 -4.47
C LEU A 310 15.31 5.28 -4.57
N ILE A 311 15.47 6.10 -3.52
CA ILE A 311 14.89 7.43 -3.41
C ILE A 311 15.90 8.46 -3.90
N ASP A 312 15.61 9.08 -5.05
CA ASP A 312 16.36 10.21 -5.55
C ASP A 312 15.71 11.53 -5.10
N THR A 313 16.29 12.17 -4.09
CA THR A 313 15.73 13.42 -3.54
C THR A 313 15.76 14.58 -4.55
N ALA A 314 16.60 14.51 -5.59
CA ALA A 314 16.64 15.51 -6.65
C ALA A 314 15.44 15.38 -7.61
N ALA A 315 14.80 14.21 -7.72
CA ALA A 315 13.60 14.03 -8.55
C ALA A 315 12.44 14.94 -8.08
N LEU A 316 12.37 15.21 -6.78
CA LEU A 316 11.38 16.10 -6.17
C LEU A 316 11.47 17.54 -6.68
N ALA A 317 12.58 17.99 -7.28
CA ALA A 317 12.67 19.32 -7.88
C ALA A 317 11.68 19.52 -9.04
N THR A 318 11.30 18.44 -9.72
CA THR A 318 10.34 18.47 -10.85
C THR A 318 8.88 18.25 -10.42
N LEU A 319 8.65 17.89 -9.15
CA LEU A 319 7.32 17.55 -8.64
C LEU A 319 6.43 18.81 -8.51
N PRO A 320 5.20 18.81 -9.05
CA PRO A 320 4.26 19.91 -8.89
C PRO A 320 4.06 20.27 -7.42
N GLU A 321 3.93 21.56 -7.13
CA GLU A 321 3.83 22.08 -5.76
C GLU A 321 2.71 21.41 -4.95
N ARG A 322 1.53 21.26 -5.56
CA ARG A 322 0.36 20.63 -4.92
C ARG A 322 0.64 19.17 -4.52
N GLU A 323 1.35 18.40 -5.37
CA GLU A 323 1.73 17.01 -5.09
C GLU A 323 2.81 16.91 -4.01
N TYR A 324 3.77 17.84 -4.00
CA TYR A 324 4.75 17.94 -2.93
C TYR A 324 4.06 18.20 -1.58
N ARG A 325 3.13 19.15 -1.52
CA ARG A 325 2.34 19.44 -0.31
C ARG A 325 1.54 18.21 0.13
N SER A 326 0.87 17.54 -0.80
CA SER A 326 0.15 16.29 -0.54
C SER A 326 1.04 15.26 0.19
N GLY A 327 2.30 15.09 -0.21
CA GLY A 327 3.24 14.20 0.49
C GLY A 327 3.59 14.63 1.93
N LEU A 328 3.65 15.94 2.21
CA LEU A 328 3.92 16.45 3.57
C LEU A 328 2.83 16.07 4.58
N ALA A 329 1.59 15.80 4.13
CA ALA A 329 0.53 15.36 5.03
C ALA A 329 0.89 14.03 5.70
N GLU A 330 1.49 13.11 4.96
CA GLU A 330 1.93 11.82 5.51
C GLU A 330 3.17 11.93 6.39
N VAL A 331 4.05 12.89 6.09
CA VAL A 331 5.17 13.25 6.98
C VAL A 331 4.65 13.73 8.34
N VAL A 332 3.69 14.65 8.35
CA VAL A 332 3.07 15.15 9.58
C VAL A 332 2.34 14.04 10.32
N LYS A 333 1.63 13.16 9.60
CA LYS A 333 0.94 11.99 10.17
C LYS A 333 1.89 11.22 11.09
N TYR A 334 3.07 10.82 10.61
CA TYR A 334 4.02 10.04 11.41
C TYR A 334 4.43 10.71 12.72
N GLY A 335 4.62 12.03 12.72
CA GLY A 335 4.91 12.78 13.95
C GLY A 335 3.76 12.70 14.96
N VAL A 336 2.53 12.84 14.49
CA VAL A 336 1.35 12.75 15.37
C VAL A 336 1.17 11.33 15.92
N ILE A 337 1.38 10.30 15.09
CA ILE A 337 0.99 8.93 15.42
C ILE A 337 2.08 8.09 16.10
N LEU A 338 3.36 8.41 15.90
CA LEU A 338 4.48 7.56 16.33
C LEU A 338 5.62 8.30 17.02
N ASP A 339 5.81 9.60 16.76
CA ASP A 339 7.02 10.30 17.21
C ASP A 339 6.80 11.81 17.46
N ALA A 340 6.60 12.16 18.73
CA ALA A 340 6.41 13.55 19.16
C ALA A 340 7.65 14.43 18.92
N ASP A 341 8.86 13.88 19.01
CA ASP A 341 10.10 14.63 18.76
C ASP A 341 10.25 14.91 17.27
N PHE A 342 9.86 13.97 16.41
CA PHE A 342 9.77 14.22 14.98
C PHE A 342 8.74 15.29 14.67
N PHE A 343 7.56 15.26 15.28
CA PHE A 343 6.57 16.34 15.13
C PHE A 343 7.15 17.71 15.52
N ALA A 344 7.83 17.81 16.66
CA ALA A 344 8.46 19.06 17.11
C ALA A 344 9.57 19.53 16.15
N ARG A 345 10.33 18.61 15.55
CA ARG A 345 11.31 18.95 14.51
C ARG A 345 10.63 19.51 13.25
N LEU A 346 9.50 18.94 12.82
CA LEU A 346 8.75 19.46 11.67
C LEU A 346 8.27 20.89 11.92
N GLU A 347 7.80 21.21 13.13
CA GLU A 347 7.46 22.59 13.53
C GLU A 347 8.66 23.53 13.43
N ALA A 348 9.85 23.08 13.83
CA ALA A 348 11.08 23.87 13.74
C ALA A 348 11.66 23.99 12.31
N GLN A 349 11.21 23.14 11.37
CA GLN A 349 11.76 23.01 10.02
C GLN A 349 10.78 23.40 8.91
N VAL A 350 9.69 24.11 9.23
CA VAL A 350 8.71 24.59 8.26
C VAL A 350 9.37 25.30 7.06
N ASP A 351 10.26 26.26 7.31
CA ASP A 351 10.89 27.04 6.24
C ASP A 351 11.80 26.22 5.32
N PRO A 352 12.73 25.37 5.84
CA PRO A 352 13.46 24.41 5.02
C PRO A 352 12.55 23.46 4.22
N LEU A 353 11.49 22.92 4.83
CA LEU A 353 10.53 22.06 4.15
C LEU A 353 9.78 22.79 3.04
N ASN A 354 9.33 24.02 3.28
CA ASN A 354 8.66 24.83 2.28
C ASN A 354 9.55 25.17 1.10
N ARG A 355 10.87 25.28 1.32
CA ARG A 355 11.89 25.54 0.29
C ARG A 355 12.48 24.28 -0.33
N ARG A 356 12.02 23.09 0.05
CA ARG A 356 12.56 21.80 -0.40
C ARG A 356 14.07 21.68 -0.17
N ASP A 357 14.55 22.15 0.97
CA ASP A 357 15.97 22.05 1.32
C ASP A 357 16.43 20.58 1.31
N ALA A 358 17.51 20.29 0.59
CA ALA A 358 17.93 18.92 0.30
C ALA A 358 18.34 18.13 1.55
N ALA A 359 19.03 18.77 2.50
CA ALA A 359 19.47 18.13 3.73
C ALA A 359 18.27 17.86 4.66
N CYS A 360 17.38 18.85 4.80
CA CYS A 360 16.14 18.72 5.54
C CYS A 360 15.26 17.60 4.97
N LEU A 361 15.06 17.57 3.66
CA LEU A 361 14.25 16.55 2.99
C LEU A 361 14.82 15.15 3.18
N SER A 362 16.12 14.96 2.98
CA SER A 362 16.76 13.64 3.13
C SER A 362 16.56 13.11 4.56
N ALA A 363 16.75 13.95 5.58
CA ALA A 363 16.55 13.57 6.97
C ALA A 363 15.08 13.24 7.30
N VAL A 364 14.13 14.04 6.78
CA VAL A 364 12.68 13.87 6.99
C VAL A 364 12.16 12.62 6.30
N ILE A 365 12.60 12.35 5.07
CA ILE A 365 12.27 11.12 4.34
C ILE A 365 12.83 9.92 5.10
N ALA A 366 14.11 9.94 5.46
CA ALA A 366 14.75 8.84 6.19
C ALA A 366 14.05 8.54 7.53
N ARG A 367 13.65 9.58 8.29
CA ARG A 367 12.91 9.38 9.54
C ARG A 367 11.52 8.79 9.28
N SER A 368 10.81 9.27 8.26
CA SER A 368 9.49 8.74 7.88
C SER A 368 9.56 7.26 7.48
N CYS A 369 10.55 6.89 6.64
CA CYS A 369 10.79 5.50 6.25
C CYS A 369 11.08 4.62 7.46
N ARG A 370 11.93 5.07 8.41
CA ARG A 370 12.23 4.33 9.66
C ARG A 370 10.97 4.10 10.50
N LEU A 371 10.17 5.15 10.72
CA LEU A 371 8.92 5.05 11.50
C LEU A 371 7.93 4.06 10.87
N LYS A 372 7.80 4.07 9.54
CA LYS A 372 6.94 3.10 8.84
C LYS A 372 7.54 1.69 8.85
N ALA A 373 8.85 1.54 8.67
CA ALA A 373 9.54 0.26 8.74
C ALA A 373 9.30 -0.40 10.11
N ASP A 374 9.47 0.33 11.22
CA ASP A 374 9.24 -0.18 12.58
C ASP A 374 7.83 -0.77 12.77
N ILE A 375 6.82 -0.23 12.10
CA ILE A 375 5.44 -0.74 12.13
C ILE A 375 5.29 -1.96 11.21
N VAL A 376 5.86 -1.90 10.00
CA VAL A 376 5.80 -2.99 9.02
C VAL A 376 6.51 -4.24 9.52
N GLU A 377 7.67 -4.10 10.16
CA GLU A 377 8.43 -5.24 10.73
C GLU A 377 7.62 -6.00 11.80
N LYS A 378 6.78 -5.27 12.54
CA LYS A 378 5.93 -5.82 13.61
C LYS A 378 4.59 -6.36 13.09
N ASP A 379 4.08 -5.84 11.97
CA ASP A 379 2.75 -6.19 11.44
C ASP A 379 2.66 -6.11 9.91
N GLU A 380 3.54 -6.83 9.21
CA GLU A 380 3.66 -6.79 7.75
C GLU A 380 2.31 -7.06 7.05
N PHE A 381 1.60 -8.09 7.50
CA PHE A 381 0.36 -8.59 6.90
C PHE A 381 -0.91 -8.05 7.59
N GLU A 382 -0.82 -7.03 8.43
CA GLU A 382 -1.97 -6.42 9.13
C GLU A 382 -2.77 -7.39 10.00
N ARG A 383 -2.08 -8.35 10.64
CA ARG A 383 -2.71 -9.41 11.45
C ARG A 383 -2.90 -8.99 12.90
N THR A 384 -2.00 -8.17 13.43
CA THR A 384 -2.05 -7.73 14.83
C THR A 384 -2.91 -6.48 15.01
N GLY A 385 -3.09 -5.71 13.93
CA GLY A 385 -3.82 -4.45 13.94
C GLY A 385 -2.94 -3.25 14.28
N LEU A 386 -1.64 -3.44 14.54
CA LEU A 386 -0.70 -2.35 14.78
C LEU A 386 -0.62 -1.39 13.59
N ARG A 387 -0.64 -1.94 12.36
CA ARG A 387 -0.62 -1.13 11.13
C ARG A 387 -1.85 -0.24 10.97
N ALA A 388 -2.92 -0.48 11.75
CA ALA A 388 -4.07 0.42 11.78
C ALA A 388 -3.70 1.85 12.18
N ALA A 389 -2.67 2.06 13.02
CA ALA A 389 -2.19 3.39 13.40
C ALA A 389 -1.88 4.30 12.19
N LEU A 390 -1.37 3.72 11.09
CA LEU A 390 -1.05 4.44 9.85
C LEU A 390 -2.28 5.02 9.14
N ASN A 391 -3.49 4.63 9.59
CA ASN A 391 -4.76 5.11 9.06
C ASN A 391 -5.32 6.33 9.81
N TYR A 392 -4.53 7.01 10.64
CA TYR A 392 -4.93 8.29 11.24
C TYR A 392 -5.39 9.27 10.15
N GLY A 393 -6.55 9.89 10.36
CA GLY A 393 -7.23 10.75 9.37
C GLY A 393 -7.87 10.04 8.18
N HIS A 394 -7.47 8.81 7.84
CA HIS A 394 -7.88 8.15 6.59
C HIS A 394 -9.36 7.79 6.51
N THR A 395 -10.01 7.50 7.64
CA THR A 395 -11.45 7.20 7.66
C THR A 395 -12.26 8.40 7.13
N PHE A 396 -11.87 9.62 7.50
CA PHE A 396 -12.44 10.85 6.97
C PHE A 396 -11.97 11.12 5.54
N ALA A 397 -10.66 11.01 5.30
CA ALA A 397 -10.05 11.30 4.00
C ALA A 397 -10.70 10.48 2.87
N HIS A 398 -10.83 9.16 3.03
CA HIS A 398 -11.44 8.31 2.01
C HIS A 398 -12.91 8.66 1.73
N ALA A 399 -13.63 9.16 2.73
CA ALA A 399 -15.01 9.62 2.54
C ALA A 399 -15.02 10.92 1.72
N PHE A 400 -14.13 11.87 2.02
CA PHE A 400 -14.02 13.11 1.28
C PHE A 400 -13.55 12.89 -0.17
N GLU A 401 -12.50 12.09 -0.39
CA GLU A 401 -12.02 11.74 -1.74
C GLU A 401 -13.14 11.14 -2.61
N ALA A 402 -13.95 10.25 -2.02
CA ALA A 402 -15.03 9.58 -2.76
C ALA A 402 -16.23 10.51 -3.03
N LEU A 403 -16.55 11.43 -2.12
CA LEU A 403 -17.74 12.27 -2.21
C LEU A 403 -17.49 13.60 -2.95
N CYS A 404 -16.29 14.16 -2.87
CA CYS A 404 -15.90 15.33 -3.67
C CYS A 404 -15.65 14.96 -5.15
N GLY A 405 -15.48 13.67 -5.45
CA GLY A 405 -15.05 13.19 -6.76
C GLY A 405 -13.54 12.93 -6.77
N TYR A 406 -13.15 11.77 -7.30
CA TYR A 406 -11.73 11.40 -7.39
C TYR A 406 -10.96 12.40 -8.25
N GLY A 407 -9.90 13.00 -7.68
CA GLY A 407 -9.05 13.97 -8.36
C GLY A 407 -9.32 15.43 -8.00
N GLU A 408 -10.47 15.75 -7.40
CA GLU A 408 -10.76 17.10 -6.89
C GLU A 408 -9.89 17.43 -5.68
N LEU A 409 -9.81 16.48 -4.73
CA LEU A 409 -8.84 16.48 -3.64
C LEU A 409 -7.73 15.50 -3.95
N LEU A 410 -6.47 15.94 -3.76
CA LEU A 410 -5.36 15.01 -3.66
C LEU A 410 -5.44 14.23 -2.35
N HIS A 411 -4.85 13.04 -2.33
CA HIS A 411 -4.89 12.16 -1.17
C HIS A 411 -4.41 12.85 0.11
N GLY A 412 -3.25 13.51 0.07
CA GLY A 412 -2.69 14.21 1.22
C GLY A 412 -3.50 15.41 1.69
N GLU A 413 -4.22 16.08 0.78
CA GLU A 413 -5.16 17.15 1.15
C GLU A 413 -6.33 16.59 1.96
N ALA A 414 -6.92 15.49 1.49
CA ALA A 414 -7.98 14.80 2.21
C ALA A 414 -7.49 14.23 3.56
N VAL A 415 -6.26 13.68 3.60
CA VAL A 415 -5.63 13.20 4.85
C VAL A 415 -5.39 14.35 5.83
N SER A 416 -4.92 15.52 5.36
CA SER A 416 -4.75 16.71 6.21
C SER A 416 -6.05 17.13 6.90
N ILE A 417 -7.14 17.26 6.13
CA ILE A 417 -8.48 17.60 6.67
C ILE A 417 -8.99 16.49 7.60
N GLY A 418 -8.80 15.23 7.17
CA GLY A 418 -9.24 14.06 7.93
C GLY A 418 -8.51 13.90 9.25
N MET A 419 -7.22 14.23 9.31
CA MET A 419 -6.45 14.24 10.55
C MET A 419 -7.00 15.27 11.53
N LEU A 420 -7.35 16.48 11.08
CA LEU A 420 -7.97 17.46 11.97
C LEU A 420 -9.35 17.01 12.47
N CYS A 421 -10.16 16.36 11.61
CA CYS A 421 -11.41 15.76 12.06
C CYS A 421 -11.16 14.70 13.14
N ALA A 422 -10.19 13.82 12.94
CA ALA A 422 -9.83 12.80 13.93
C ALA A 422 -9.28 13.42 15.23
N SER A 423 -8.47 14.48 15.16
CA SER A 423 -7.97 15.20 16.33
C SER A 423 -9.10 15.88 17.11
N ARG A 424 -10.02 16.58 16.42
CA ARG A 424 -11.22 17.19 17.04
C ARG A 424 -12.13 16.15 17.67
N LEU A 425 -12.28 14.98 17.03
CA LEU A 425 -13.02 13.87 17.62
C LEU A 425 -12.34 13.38 18.90
N ALA A 426 -11.01 13.26 18.90
CA ALA A 426 -10.25 12.88 20.10
C ALA A 426 -10.38 13.90 21.24
N GLU A 427 -10.37 15.21 20.94
CA GLU A 427 -10.66 16.27 21.92
C GLU A 427 -12.04 16.11 22.54
N ARG A 428 -13.09 15.94 21.71
CA ARG A 428 -14.47 15.76 22.17
C ARG A 428 -14.63 14.53 23.05
N ARG A 429 -13.83 13.49 22.80
CA ARG A 429 -13.78 12.27 23.63
C ARG A 429 -12.88 12.41 24.87
N GLY A 430 -12.26 13.57 25.09
CA GLY A 430 -11.37 13.84 26.23
C GLY A 430 -10.04 13.10 26.18
N LEU A 431 -9.60 12.63 25.01
CA LEU A 431 -8.37 11.86 24.83
C LEU A 431 -7.13 12.75 24.74
N ILE A 432 -7.30 13.97 24.22
CA ILE A 432 -6.25 14.98 24.09
C ILE A 432 -6.81 16.36 24.44
N GLY A 433 -5.91 17.28 24.81
CA GLY A 433 -6.22 18.68 25.00
C GLY A 433 -6.31 19.45 23.68
N ARG A 434 -6.90 20.65 23.74
CA ARG A 434 -7.08 21.54 22.59
C ARG A 434 -5.75 21.98 21.95
N ASP A 435 -4.71 22.03 22.77
CA ASP A 435 -3.35 22.40 22.37
C ASP A 435 -2.76 21.44 21.33
N VAL A 436 -3.02 20.13 21.43
CA VAL A 436 -2.50 19.13 20.49
C VAL A 436 -3.07 19.33 19.08
N THR A 437 -4.39 19.49 18.96
CA THR A 437 -5.02 19.74 17.65
C THR A 437 -4.63 21.10 17.10
N GLU A 438 -4.47 22.11 17.95
CA GLU A 438 -4.10 23.44 17.51
C GLU A 438 -2.67 23.48 16.96
N ARG A 439 -1.72 22.80 17.62
CA ARG A 439 -0.36 22.59 17.07
C ARG A 439 -0.40 21.86 15.73
N GLN A 440 -1.20 20.79 15.64
CA GLN A 440 -1.37 20.07 14.37
C GLN A 440 -1.93 20.97 13.27
N ARG A 441 -2.98 21.75 13.55
CA ARG A 441 -3.58 22.69 12.61
C ARG A 441 -2.56 23.74 12.15
N GLN A 442 -1.81 24.32 13.08
CA GLN A 442 -0.78 25.31 12.79
C GLN A 442 0.31 24.75 11.88
N LEU A 443 0.83 23.55 12.18
CA LEU A 443 1.84 22.91 11.34
C LEU A 443 1.31 22.62 9.94
N LEU A 444 0.11 22.04 9.81
CA LEU A 444 -0.50 21.77 8.50
C LEU A 444 -0.68 23.06 7.68
N THR A 445 -1.21 24.12 8.30
CA THR A 445 -1.36 25.43 7.66
C THR A 445 -0.01 26.02 7.24
N ALA A 446 1.01 25.95 8.11
CA ALA A 446 2.35 26.49 7.84
C ALA A 446 3.08 25.74 6.71
N LEU A 447 2.73 24.46 6.50
CA LEU A 447 3.20 23.65 5.37
C LEU A 447 2.33 23.79 4.11
N HIS A 448 1.37 24.72 4.11
CA HIS A 448 0.45 25.02 3.01
C HIS A 448 -0.50 23.86 2.65
N LEU A 449 -0.85 23.03 3.63
CA LEU A 449 -1.88 22.00 3.48
C LEU A 449 -3.27 22.55 3.84
N PRO A 450 -4.33 22.10 3.15
CA PRO A 450 -5.69 22.51 3.50
C PRO A 450 -6.11 21.90 4.83
N THR A 451 -6.77 22.71 5.65
CA THR A 451 -7.36 22.31 6.94
C THR A 451 -8.88 22.32 6.91
N GLN A 452 -9.47 22.63 5.75
CA GLN A 452 -10.90 22.67 5.49
C GLN A 452 -11.16 22.15 4.08
N LEU A 453 -12.40 21.72 3.81
CA LEU A 453 -12.82 21.35 2.47
C LEU A 453 -12.78 22.58 1.53
N PRO A 454 -12.61 22.38 0.20
CA PRO A 454 -12.61 23.46 -0.76
C PRO A 454 -13.88 24.32 -0.65
N ALA A 455 -13.73 25.63 -0.80
CA ALA A 455 -14.87 26.54 -0.72
C ALA A 455 -15.98 26.15 -1.71
N GLY A 456 -17.23 26.14 -1.24
CA GLY A 456 -18.38 25.74 -2.05
C GLY A 456 -18.65 24.23 -2.09
N THR A 457 -17.78 23.40 -1.51
CA THR A 457 -18.04 21.96 -1.32
C THR A 457 -19.28 21.77 -0.44
N LYS A 458 -20.27 21.04 -0.96
CA LYS A 458 -21.51 20.72 -0.23
C LYS A 458 -21.59 19.21 -0.02
N LEU A 459 -21.22 18.75 1.17
CA LEU A 459 -21.38 17.35 1.57
C LEU A 459 -22.44 17.24 2.66
N SER A 460 -23.21 16.15 2.63
CA SER A 460 -24.05 15.78 3.76
C SER A 460 -23.27 14.95 4.78
N ALA A 461 -23.44 15.25 6.07
CA ALA A 461 -22.87 14.44 7.14
C ALA A 461 -23.36 12.97 7.09
N ASN A 462 -24.59 12.74 6.63
CA ASN A 462 -25.14 11.40 6.43
C ASN A 462 -24.38 10.62 5.35
N ASP A 463 -24.08 11.25 4.22
CA ASP A 463 -23.38 10.61 3.11
C ASP A 463 -21.93 10.31 3.50
N VAL A 464 -21.29 11.22 4.23
CA VAL A 464 -19.94 11.00 4.79
C VAL A 464 -19.93 9.79 5.72
N LEU A 465 -20.85 9.73 6.69
CA LEU A 465 -20.97 8.58 7.60
C LEU A 465 -21.29 7.28 6.88
N ALA A 466 -22.19 7.30 5.89
CA ALA A 466 -22.51 6.14 5.07
C ALA A 466 -21.27 5.65 4.31
N ARG A 467 -20.48 6.59 3.76
CA ARG A 467 -19.26 6.26 3.02
C ARG A 467 -18.16 5.70 3.93
N MET A 468 -18.02 6.23 5.15
CA MET A 468 -17.09 5.70 6.16
C MET A 468 -17.41 4.24 6.55
N ARG A 469 -18.69 3.87 6.60
CA ARG A 469 -19.12 2.50 6.93
C ARG A 469 -18.75 1.48 5.85
N LEU A 470 -18.60 1.94 4.60
CA LEU A 470 -18.15 1.11 3.48
C LEU A 470 -16.63 0.91 3.47
N ASP A 471 -15.86 1.74 4.18
CA ASP A 471 -14.42 1.55 4.31
C ASP A 471 -14.14 0.34 5.22
N LYS A 472 -13.11 -0.43 4.87
CA LYS A 472 -12.77 -1.80 5.34
C LYS A 472 -12.50 -1.94 6.84
N LYS A 473 -12.73 -0.90 7.64
CA LYS A 473 -12.43 -0.82 9.08
C LYS A 473 -13.63 -1.14 9.97
N ALA A 474 -14.83 -1.30 9.40
CA ALA A 474 -16.02 -1.72 10.16
C ALA A 474 -16.00 -3.23 10.43
N VAL A 475 -15.55 -3.65 11.62
CA VAL A 475 -15.75 -5.01 12.11
C VAL A 475 -17.09 -5.05 12.86
N ALA A 476 -18.01 -5.93 12.42
CA ALA A 476 -19.36 -6.07 12.99
C ALA A 476 -20.23 -4.80 12.91
N GLY A 477 -20.08 -3.99 11.85
CA GLY A 477 -20.94 -2.83 11.58
C GLY A 477 -20.67 -1.57 12.42
N LYS A 478 -19.66 -1.60 13.31
CA LYS A 478 -19.25 -0.43 14.10
C LYS A 478 -18.07 0.28 13.45
N LEU A 479 -18.15 1.61 13.33
CA LEU A 479 -17.04 2.44 12.86
C LEU A 479 -15.87 2.35 13.84
N ARG A 480 -14.66 2.31 13.27
CA ARG A 480 -13.39 2.38 13.99
C ARG A 480 -12.62 3.61 13.52
N PHE A 481 -12.15 4.39 14.49
CA PHE A 481 -11.33 5.56 14.25
C PHE A 481 -9.98 5.36 14.90
N VAL A 482 -8.94 5.87 14.23
CA VAL A 482 -7.61 6.00 14.81
C VAL A 482 -7.55 7.39 15.38
N LEU A 483 -7.39 7.51 16.70
CA LEU A 483 -7.46 8.78 17.42
C LEU A 483 -6.19 8.99 18.25
N PRO A 484 -5.61 10.19 18.30
CA PRO A 484 -4.49 10.49 19.17
C PRO A 484 -4.92 10.45 20.63
N THR A 485 -4.05 9.91 21.49
CA THR A 485 -4.18 10.02 22.96
C THR A 485 -3.10 10.92 23.55
N ARG A 486 -2.07 11.24 22.75
CA ARG A 486 -1.06 12.29 22.94
C ARG A 486 -0.28 12.43 21.63
N LEU A 487 0.55 13.46 21.49
CA LEU A 487 1.49 13.50 20.36
C LEU A 487 2.43 12.28 20.38
N GLY A 488 2.68 11.75 19.19
CA GLY A 488 3.46 10.54 18.97
C GLY A 488 2.76 9.23 19.38
N HIS A 489 1.45 9.24 19.61
CA HIS A 489 0.70 8.03 19.96
C HIS A 489 -0.79 8.09 19.61
N VAL A 490 -1.30 7.03 18.99
CA VAL A 490 -2.71 6.84 18.64
C VAL A 490 -3.26 5.51 19.13
N GLU A 491 -4.58 5.45 19.29
CA GLU A 491 -5.31 4.22 19.56
C GLU A 491 -6.44 4.03 18.55
N THR A 492 -6.80 2.76 18.29
CA THR A 492 -7.97 2.44 17.48
C THR A 492 -9.19 2.29 18.37
N ILE A 493 -10.14 3.20 18.24
CA ILE A 493 -11.34 3.29 19.09
C ILE A 493 -12.57 2.95 18.24
N ALA A 494 -13.40 2.05 18.76
CA ALA A 494 -14.63 1.60 18.12
C ALA A 494 -15.87 2.12 18.85
N GLY A 495 -16.99 2.22 18.13
CA GLY A 495 -18.29 2.51 18.76
C GLY A 495 -18.43 3.96 19.22
N ILE A 496 -17.75 4.89 18.56
CA ILE A 496 -17.97 6.33 18.76
C ILE A 496 -19.38 6.67 18.27
N PRO A 497 -20.19 7.41 19.07
CA PRO A 497 -21.51 7.85 18.65
C PRO A 497 -21.48 8.67 17.35
N ASP A 498 -22.41 8.41 16.45
CA ASP A 498 -22.55 9.17 15.20
C ASP A 498 -22.66 10.68 15.45
N ASP A 499 -23.33 11.09 16.54
CA ASP A 499 -23.54 12.50 16.87
C ASP A 499 -22.23 13.23 17.16
N ASP A 500 -21.25 12.56 17.78
CA ASP A 500 -19.92 13.14 17.99
C ASP A 500 -19.22 13.37 16.64
N VAL A 501 -19.36 12.42 15.70
CA VAL A 501 -18.80 12.53 14.34
C VAL A 501 -19.50 13.65 13.56
N ARG A 502 -20.83 13.76 13.64
CA ARG A 502 -21.60 14.85 13.02
C ARG A 502 -21.19 16.21 13.55
N ALA A 503 -20.97 16.32 14.85
CA ALA A 503 -20.54 17.58 15.46
C ALA A 503 -19.17 18.03 14.92
N VAL A 504 -18.23 17.10 14.74
CA VAL A 504 -16.93 17.39 14.09
C VAL A 504 -17.09 17.78 12.62
N LEU A 505 -17.95 17.08 11.88
CA LEU A 505 -18.23 17.39 10.47
C LEU A 505 -18.85 18.79 10.30
N ALA A 506 -19.74 19.20 11.21
CA ALA A 506 -20.34 20.53 11.20
C ALA A 506 -19.29 21.65 11.38
N GLU A 507 -18.23 21.43 12.15
CA GLU A 507 -17.14 22.41 12.34
C GLU A 507 -16.37 22.73 11.04
N ILE A 508 -16.41 21.83 10.05
CA ILE A 508 -15.78 22.01 8.73
C ILE A 508 -16.80 22.28 7.61
N GLY A 509 -18.05 22.62 7.97
CA GLY A 509 -19.09 23.01 7.01
C GLY A 509 -19.82 21.84 6.34
N VAL A 510 -19.78 20.64 6.94
CA VAL A 510 -20.51 19.45 6.46
C VAL A 510 -21.73 19.22 7.37
N PHE A 511 -22.94 19.31 6.81
CA PHE A 511 -24.20 19.34 7.57
C PHE A 511 -25.08 18.09 7.40
#